data_AF-A0A3D3XSM6-F1
#
_entry.id   AF-A0A3D3XSM6-F1
#
_cell.length_a   1.000
_cell.length_b   1.000
_cell.length_c   1.000
_cell.angle_alpha   90.00
_cell.angle_beta   90.00
_cell.angle_gamma   90.00
#
_symmetry.space_group_name_H-M   'P 1'
#
loop_
_entity.id
_entity.type
_entity.pdbx_description
1 polymer ?
#
loop_
_entity_poly.entity_id
_entity_poly.type
_entity_poly.pdbx_seq_one_letter_code
_entity_poly.pdbx_strand_id
1 'polypeptide(L)' 'QGLGWALNEEYIYDDNGVMENAGFLDYRVPVASDLPMIDTQIVEVPNPTHPYGVRGVGETPITAPLAATSNAVRDALG' A
#
# COMPACT_ATOMS: atom_id res chain seq x y z
N GLN A 1 -0.34 -4.48 1.49
CA GLN A 1 -0.47 -3.31 2.38
C GLN A 1 -0.87 -2.07 1.61
N GLY A 2 -0.06 -1.56 0.66
CA GLY A 2 -0.37 -0.32 -0.04
C GLY A 2 -1.76 -0.25 -0.70
N LEU A 3 -2.26 -1.35 -1.28
CA LEU A 3 -3.63 -1.40 -1.83
C LEU A 3 -4.73 -1.34 -0.74
N GLY A 4 -4.44 -1.85 0.46
CA GLY A 4 -5.34 -1.75 1.61
C GLY A 4 -5.53 -0.29 2.01
N TRP A 5 -4.43 0.45 2.20
CA TRP A 5 -4.46 1.89 2.45
C TRP A 5 -5.09 2.70 1.31
N ALA A 6 -4.91 2.27 0.07
CA ALA A 6 -5.45 3.01 -1.07
C ALA A 6 -6.98 2.87 -1.21
N LEU A 7 -7.59 1.76 -0.76
CA LEU A 7 -8.97 1.41 -1.10
C LEU A 7 -9.88 1.01 0.07
N ASN A 8 -9.33 0.60 1.22
CA ASN A 8 -10.12 -0.05 2.28
C ASN A 8 -9.85 0.51 3.68
N GLU A 9 -8.58 0.71 4.03
CA GLU A 9 -8.17 1.02 5.39
C GLU A 9 -8.28 2.52 5.69
N GLU A 10 -9.02 2.87 6.74
CA GLU A 10 -9.16 4.23 7.26
C GLU A 10 -9.42 4.15 8.76
N TYR A 11 -8.89 5.10 9.54
CA TYR A 11 -9.27 5.25 10.94
C TYR A 11 -10.43 6.22 11.08
N ILE A 12 -11.52 5.77 11.70
CA ILE A 12 -12.72 6.58 11.90
C ILE A 12 -12.81 6.94 13.38
N TYR A 13 -12.90 8.23 13.68
CA TYR A 13 -13.02 8.76 15.03
C TYR A 13 -14.32 9.57 15.16
N ASP A 14 -15.00 9.42 16.29
CA ASP A 14 -16.15 10.27 16.66
C ASP A 14 -15.72 11.65 17.18
N ASP A 15 -16.69 12.53 17.44
CA ASP A 15 -16.45 13.89 17.98
C ASP A 15 -15.80 13.89 19.38
N ASN A 16 -15.82 12.76 20.09
CA ASN A 16 -15.20 12.59 21.40
C ASN A 16 -13.78 12.01 21.31
N GLY A 17 -13.30 11.69 20.10
CA GLY A 17 -11.98 11.10 19.83
C GLY A 17 -11.91 9.59 20.04
N VAL A 18 -13.06 8.89 20.09
CA VAL A 18 -13.13 7.42 20.18
C VAL A 18 -13.06 6.82 18.78
N MET A 19 -12.20 5.82 18.60
CA MET A 19 -12.12 5.06 17.35
C MET A 19 -13.34 4.15 17.20
N GLU A 20 -14.14 4.37 16.17
CA GLU A 20 -15.38 3.64 15.94
C GLU A 20 -15.17 2.28 15.27
N ASN A 21 -14.07 2.11 14.51
CA ASN A 21 -13.79 0.92 13.72
C ASN A 21 -12.57 0.13 14.19
N ALA A 22 -12.34 0.01 15.51
CA ALA A 22 -11.14 -0.63 16.06
C ALA A 22 -11.03 -2.16 15.80
N GLY A 23 -12.09 -2.81 15.33
CA GLY A 23 -12.12 -4.24 15.02
C GLY A 23 -11.94 -4.53 13.51
N PHE A 24 -11.49 -5.73 13.17
CA PHE A 24 -11.31 -6.16 11.77
C PHE A 24 -12.61 -6.34 10.97
N LEU A 25 -13.78 -6.24 11.62
CA LEU A 25 -15.05 -6.19 10.91
C LEU A 25 -15.17 -4.88 10.11
N ASP A 26 -14.74 -3.77 10.71
CA ASP A 26 -14.95 -2.42 10.20
C ASP A 26 -13.65 -1.77 9.70
N TYR A 27 -12.49 -2.10 10.30
CA TYR A 27 -11.18 -1.80 9.70
C TYR A 27 -10.81 -2.92 8.71
N ARG A 28 -11.20 -2.71 7.45
CA ARG A 28 -11.11 -3.75 6.43
C ARG A 28 -9.67 -3.93 5.90
N VAL A 29 -8.96 -4.89 6.49
CA VAL A 29 -7.70 -5.38 5.92
C VAL A 29 -7.99 -6.27 4.70
N PRO A 30 -7.33 -6.06 3.55
CA PRO A 30 -7.53 -6.89 2.37
C PRO A 30 -7.25 -8.37 2.64
N VAL A 31 -8.14 -9.23 2.15
CA VAL A 31 -7.93 -10.69 2.10
C VAL A 31 -7.38 -11.11 0.73
N ALA A 32 -7.02 -12.39 0.59
CA ALA A 32 -6.44 -12.91 -0.65
C ALA A 32 -7.30 -12.66 -1.90
N SER A 33 -8.64 -12.68 -1.76
CA SER A 33 -9.56 -12.42 -2.87
C SER A 33 -9.69 -10.95 -3.27
N ASP A 34 -9.19 -10.01 -2.45
CA ASP A 34 -9.22 -8.58 -2.77
C ASP A 34 -8.04 -8.13 -3.63
N LEU A 35 -6.99 -8.96 -3.72
CA LEU A 35 -5.76 -8.60 -4.39
C LEU A 35 -5.71 -9.18 -5.82
N PRO A 36 -5.25 -8.40 -6.80
CA PRO A 36 -4.88 -8.97 -8.09
C PRO A 36 -3.60 -9.82 -7.95
N MET A 37 -3.29 -10.61 -8.97
CA MET A 37 -1.96 -11.20 -9.10
C MET A 37 -0.92 -10.08 -9.24
N ILE A 38 0.09 -10.09 -8.37
CA ILE A 38 1.15 -9.08 -8.36
C ILE A 38 2.31 -9.60 -9.20
N ASP A 39 2.55 -8.97 -10.36
CA ASP A 39 3.78 -9.19 -11.14
C ASP A 39 4.91 -8.30 -10.60
N THR A 40 6.06 -8.90 -10.35
CA THR A 40 7.21 -8.23 -9.71
C THR A 40 8.43 -8.33 -10.59
N GLN A 41 9.06 -7.18 -10.85
CA GLN A 41 10.28 -7.07 -11.64
C GLN A 41 11.41 -6.54 -10.76
N ILE A 42 12.52 -7.27 -10.70
CA ILE A 42 13.71 -6.84 -9.96
C ILE A 42 14.59 -6.01 -10.88
N VAL A 43 14.76 -4.74 -10.52
CA VAL A 43 15.66 -3.82 -11.22
C VAL A 43 16.94 -3.69 -10.43
N GLU A 44 18.04 -4.15 -11.02
CA GLU A 44 19.35 -4.15 -10.37
C GLU A 44 20.15 -2.90 -10.76
N VAL A 45 20.32 -2.00 -9.80
CA VAL A 45 21.26 -0.86 -9.92
C VAL A 45 22.15 -0.87 -8.67
N PRO A 46 23.42 -1.31 -8.79
CA PRO A 46 24.31 -1.38 -7.64
C PRO A 46 24.46 -0.04 -6.91
N ASN A 47 24.56 -0.07 -5.59
CA ASN A 47 25.02 1.07 -4.81
C ASN A 47 26.56 1.10 -4.79
N PRO A 48 27.22 2.11 -5.39
CA PRO A 48 28.68 2.17 -5.44
C PRO A 48 29.35 2.31 -4.06
N THR A 49 28.60 2.69 -3.03
CA THR A 49 29.11 2.86 -1.66
C THR A 49 28.88 1.64 -0.76
N HIS A 50 28.12 0.64 -1.22
CA HIS A 50 27.85 -0.57 -0.45
C HIS A 50 28.79 -1.71 -0.88
N PRO A 51 29.43 -2.46 0.04
CA PRO A 51 30.41 -3.51 -0.30
C PRO A 51 29.90 -4.58 -1.26
N TYR A 52 28.58 -4.79 -1.30
CA TYR A 52 27.91 -5.76 -2.15
C TYR A 52 26.92 -5.12 -3.14
N GLY A 53 26.90 -3.79 -3.28
CA GLY A 53 25.97 -3.10 -4.19
C GLY A 53 24.48 -3.14 -3.79
N VAL A 54 24.13 -3.78 -2.68
CA VAL A 54 22.75 -3.95 -2.19
C VAL A 54 22.08 -2.63 -1.82
N ARG A 55 20.76 -2.56 -2.04
CA ARG A 55 19.86 -1.49 -1.59
C ARG A 55 18.71 -2.08 -0.77
N GLY A 56 18.20 -1.30 0.18
CA GLY A 56 17.00 -1.68 0.92
C GLY A 56 15.77 -1.64 0.00
N VAL A 57 14.88 -2.63 0.14
CA VAL A 57 13.66 -2.74 -0.68
C VAL A 57 12.38 -2.88 0.14
N GLY A 58 12.46 -3.08 1.46
CA GLY A 58 11.32 -3.45 2.31
C GLY A 58 10.11 -2.50 2.24
N GLU A 59 10.35 -1.19 2.14
CA GLU A 59 9.27 -0.17 2.07
C GLU A 59 8.89 0.20 0.63
N THR A 60 9.72 -0.13 -0.36
CA THR A 60 9.44 0.18 -1.76
C THR A 60 8.05 -0.29 -2.23
N PRO A 61 7.59 -1.52 -1.90
CA PRO A 61 6.28 -1.99 -2.33
C PRO A 61 5.10 -1.41 -1.54
N ILE A 62 5.30 -0.66 -0.45
CA ILE A 62 4.19 0.03 0.25
C ILE A 62 4.03 1.49 -0.22
N THR A 63 5.13 2.15 -0.62
CA THR A 63 5.11 3.59 -0.94
C THR A 63 4.41 3.91 -2.27
N ALA A 64 4.72 3.16 -3.33
CA ALA A 64 4.20 3.45 -4.67
C ALA A 64 2.70 3.12 -4.90
N PRO A 65 2.12 2.04 -4.33
CA PRO A 65 0.75 1.64 -4.64
C PRO A 65 -0.32 2.71 -4.40
N LEU A 66 -0.21 3.51 -3.33
CA LEU A 66 -1.18 4.58 -3.04
C LEU A 66 -1.37 5.53 -4.23
N ALA A 67 -0.27 6.08 -4.73
CA ALA A 67 -0.29 7.01 -5.86
C ALA A 67 -0.68 6.30 -7.17
N ALA A 68 -0.19 5.07 -7.39
CA ALA A 68 -0.51 4.30 -8.58
C ALA A 68 -2.01 3.99 -8.66
N THR A 69 -2.62 3.52 -7.57
CA THR A 69 -4.04 3.21 -7.50
C THR A 69 -4.91 4.47 -7.65
N SER A 70 -4.56 5.57 -6.97
CA SER A 70 -5.30 6.83 -7.11
C SER A 70 -5.29 7.35 -8.55
N ASN A 71 -4.13 7.31 -9.22
CA ASN A 71 -4.03 7.70 -10.63
C ASN A 71 -4.82 6.75 -11.55
N ALA A 72 -4.83 5.44 -11.29
CA ALA A 72 -5.61 4.48 -12.07
C ALA A 72 -7.12 4.73 -11.93
N VAL A 73 -7.60 5.05 -10.72
CA VAL A 73 -9.01 5.44 -10.50
C VAL A 73 -9.35 6.73 -11.26
N ARG A 74 -8.47 7.73 -11.21
CA ARG A 74 -8.66 8.98 -11.98
C ARG A 74 -8.74 8.69 -13.48
N ASP A 75 -7.78 7.93 -14.01
CA ASP A 75 -7.74 7.58 -15.44
C ASP A 75 -9.01 6.83 -15.89
N ALA A 76 -9.56 5.97 -15.03
CA ALA A 76 -10.80 5.25 -15.31
C ALA A 76 -12.06 6.14 -15.29
N LEU A 77 -12.04 7.27 -14.58
CA LEU A 77 -13.21 8.13 -14.35
C LEU A 77 -13.19 9.46 -15.12
N GLY A 78 -12.03 9.92 -15.59
CA GLY A 78 -11.84 11.21 -16.29
C GLY A 78 -11.51 12.36 -15.36
#